data_AF-A0A2H3DX60-F1
#
_entry.id   AF-A0A2H3DX60-F1
#
_cell.length_a   1.000
_cell.length_b   1.000
_cell.length_c   1.000
_cell.angle_alpha   90.00
_cell.angle_beta   90.00
_cell.angle_gamma   90.00
#
_symmetry.space_group_name_H-M   'P 1'
#
loop_
_entity.id
_entity.type
_entity.pdbx_description
1 polymer ?
#
loop_
_entity_poly.entity_id
_entity_poly.type
_entity_poly.pdbx_seq_one_letter_code
_entity_poly.pdbx_strand_id
1 'polypeptide(L)'
;MVPLYHRRLILALRYLRYLLSLPEDYYAYLTLQKSLALRRSHLSSWFGDMQRVLARLAPTVHIDYDTLSEPIVTELIIAVERACLDSINDEINSKTKGAILRLAMRYIPGVHGLQPQQMTLARRAYLSVLIPAHRKALTCLFLSSHVLAVEVLRWSERYRPRIPRDWRLCRYCKIAMEDEMHCLLRCTIAPGLVELHGLFLADIHAACPMLGDAWNCLDDEDRLACLLQLPTLDSRLAQYVHHVLEIFRAAPVYVPPLSLWYTPL
;
A
#
# COMPACT_ATOMS: atom_id res chain seq x y z
N MET A 1 -8.28 -7.64 -0.22
CA MET A 1 -7.89 -9.02 -0.55
C MET A 1 -6.95 -9.51 0.54
N VAL A 2 -7.30 -10.57 1.26
CA VAL A 2 -6.50 -11.10 2.39
C VAL A 2 -5.34 -11.97 1.84
N PRO A 3 -4.11 -11.88 2.39
CA PRO A 3 -3.01 -12.79 2.04
C PRO A 3 -3.42 -14.26 2.12
N LEU A 4 -2.93 -15.07 1.18
CA LEU A 4 -3.39 -16.45 0.99
C LEU A 4 -3.24 -17.31 2.26
N TYR A 5 -2.15 -17.12 3.01
CA TYR A 5 -1.88 -17.87 4.23
C TYR A 5 -2.86 -17.54 5.37
N HIS A 6 -3.19 -16.26 5.59
CA HIS A 6 -4.25 -15.87 6.54
C HIS A 6 -5.62 -16.39 6.08
N ARG A 7 -5.94 -16.29 4.78
CA ARG A 7 -7.21 -16.80 4.25
C ARG A 7 -7.36 -18.31 4.49
N ARG A 8 -6.30 -19.09 4.27
CA ARG A 8 -6.30 -20.55 4.53
C ARG A 8 -6.49 -20.86 6.01
N LEU A 9 -5.84 -20.12 6.90
CA LEU A 9 -6.01 -20.27 8.34
C LEU A 9 -7.45 -19.94 8.78
N ILE A 10 -8.02 -18.83 8.31
CA ILE A 10 -9.41 -18.44 8.60
C ILE A 10 -10.39 -19.52 8.14
N LEU A 11 -10.18 -20.12 6.96
CA LEU A 11 -11.00 -21.23 6.49
C LEU A 11 -10.88 -22.47 7.39
N ALA A 12 -9.66 -22.80 7.84
CA ALA A 12 -9.44 -23.90 8.78
C ALA A 12 -10.14 -23.65 10.14
N LEU A 13 -10.08 -22.42 10.65
CA LEU A 13 -10.79 -22.03 11.88
C LEU A 13 -12.31 -22.06 11.71
N ARG A 14 -12.84 -21.62 10.57
CA ARG A 14 -14.29 -21.73 10.27
C ARG A 14 -14.72 -23.20 10.19
N TYR A 15 -13.88 -24.06 9.63
CA TYR A 15 -14.14 -25.50 9.63
C TYR A 15 -14.07 -26.09 11.04
N LEU A 16 -13.10 -25.69 11.86
CA LEU A 16 -13.04 -26.08 13.27
C LEU A 16 -14.30 -25.67 14.03
N ARG A 17 -14.78 -24.44 13.82
CA ARG A 17 -16.03 -23.94 14.40
C ARG A 17 -17.22 -24.82 14.01
N TYR A 18 -17.31 -25.17 12.73
CA TYR A 18 -18.32 -26.10 12.24
C TYR A 18 -18.22 -27.47 12.92
N LEU A 19 -17.02 -28.05 13.03
CA LEU A 19 -16.82 -29.33 13.72
C LEU A 19 -17.27 -29.29 15.18
N LEU A 20 -17.06 -28.19 15.89
CA LEU A 20 -17.49 -27.99 17.27
C LEU A 20 -19.01 -27.81 17.43
N SER A 21 -19.70 -27.37 16.37
CA SER A 21 -21.17 -27.25 16.37
C SER A 21 -21.91 -28.55 16.06
N LEU A 22 -21.19 -29.61 15.66
CA LEU A 22 -21.81 -30.89 15.33
C LEU A 22 -22.15 -31.70 16.60
N PRO A 23 -23.18 -32.56 16.51
CA PRO A 23 -23.46 -33.55 17.55
C PRO A 23 -22.25 -34.45 17.85
N GLU A 24 -22.14 -34.88 19.11
CA GLU A 24 -20.97 -35.64 19.60
C GLU A 24 -20.80 -37.02 18.95
N ASP A 25 -21.89 -37.59 18.45
CA ASP A 25 -21.95 -38.88 17.76
C ASP A 25 -21.54 -38.79 16.28
N TYR A 26 -21.39 -37.58 15.73
CA TYR A 26 -21.04 -37.39 14.34
C TYR A 26 -19.56 -37.71 14.08
N TYR A 27 -19.28 -38.47 13.01
CA TYR A 27 -17.90 -38.90 12.68
C TYR A 27 -16.89 -37.75 12.60
N ALA A 28 -17.31 -36.59 12.08
CA ALA A 28 -16.43 -35.43 11.97
C ALA A 28 -16.08 -34.84 13.35
N TYR A 29 -17.02 -34.81 14.30
CA TYR A 29 -16.77 -34.41 15.68
C TYR A 29 -15.83 -35.41 16.37
N LEU A 30 -16.09 -36.71 16.24
CA LEU A 30 -15.24 -37.76 16.80
C LEU A 30 -13.80 -37.68 16.24
N THR A 31 -13.66 -37.37 14.94
CA THR A 31 -12.36 -37.16 14.30
C THR A 31 -11.63 -35.94 14.87
N LEU A 32 -12.35 -34.84 15.14
CA LEU A 32 -11.78 -33.69 15.85
C LEU A 32 -11.28 -34.09 17.25
N GLN A 33 -12.08 -34.81 18.02
CA GLN A 33 -11.68 -35.28 19.36
C GLN A 33 -10.43 -36.14 19.30
N LYS A 34 -10.30 -37.04 18.31
CA LYS A 34 -9.06 -37.80 18.07
C LYS A 34 -7.89 -36.89 17.70
N SER A 35 -8.10 -35.89 16.85
CA SER A 35 -7.06 -34.93 16.49
C SER A 35 -6.57 -34.12 17.69
N LEU A 36 -7.47 -33.76 18.61
CA LEU A 36 -7.13 -33.07 19.87
C LEU A 36 -6.34 -34.00 20.80
N ALA A 37 -6.79 -35.25 20.97
CA ALA A 37 -6.09 -36.24 21.79
C ALA A 37 -4.66 -36.53 21.28
N LEU A 38 -4.48 -36.71 19.97
CA LEU A 38 -3.15 -36.87 19.35
C LEU A 38 -2.25 -35.68 19.67
N ARG A 39 -2.80 -34.47 19.64
CA ARG A 39 -2.03 -33.26 19.93
C ARG A 39 -1.62 -33.17 21.41
N ARG A 40 -2.50 -33.55 22.33
CA ARG A 40 -2.19 -33.68 23.78
C ARG A 40 -1.05 -34.69 24.02
N SER A 41 -0.98 -35.75 23.22
CA SER A 41 0.12 -36.72 23.23
C SER A 41 1.36 -36.29 22.43
N HIS A 42 1.45 -35.02 22.02
CA HIS A 42 2.54 -34.47 21.20
C HIS A 42 2.75 -35.15 19.83
N LEU A 43 1.73 -35.84 19.31
CA LEU A 43 1.76 -36.46 17.99
C LEU A 43 1.24 -35.50 16.90
N SER A 44 1.56 -35.82 15.65
CA SER A 44 1.08 -35.07 14.49
C SER A 44 -0.44 -35.19 14.35
N SER A 45 -1.12 -34.07 14.18
CA SER A 45 -2.56 -34.03 13.93
C SER A 45 -2.94 -32.77 13.16
N TRP A 46 -4.09 -32.80 12.50
CA TRP A 46 -4.63 -31.64 11.78
C TRP A 46 -4.76 -30.40 12.69
N PHE A 47 -5.22 -30.61 13.93
CA PHE A 47 -5.29 -29.54 14.93
C PHE A 47 -3.90 -29.00 15.30
N GLY A 48 -2.91 -29.87 15.49
CA GLY A 48 -1.53 -29.47 15.75
C GLY A 48 -0.93 -28.64 14.61
N ASP A 49 -1.23 -28.98 13.35
CA ASP A 49 -0.82 -28.20 12.18
C ASP A 49 -1.42 -26.80 12.21
N MET A 50 -2.72 -26.71 12.50
CA MET A 50 -3.43 -25.44 12.60
C MET A 50 -2.82 -24.52 13.66
N GLN A 51 -2.48 -25.06 14.84
CA GLN A 51 -1.84 -24.28 15.90
C GLN A 51 -0.44 -23.80 15.52
N ARG A 52 0.36 -24.63 14.83
CA ARG A 52 1.67 -24.21 14.34
C ARG A 52 1.54 -23.05 13.35
N VAL A 53 0.55 -23.11 12.46
CA VAL A 53 0.27 -22.03 11.52
C VAL A 53 -0.23 -20.78 12.25
N LEU A 54 -1.12 -20.93 13.23
CA LEU A 54 -1.60 -19.82 14.05
C LEU A 54 -0.46 -19.12 14.79
N ALA A 55 0.40 -19.86 15.49
CA ALA A 55 1.54 -19.30 16.22
C ALA A 55 2.51 -18.54 15.32
N ARG A 56 2.60 -18.92 14.04
CA ARG A 56 3.41 -18.22 13.04
C ARG A 56 2.75 -16.95 12.51
N LEU A 57 1.44 -16.99 12.25
CA LEU A 57 0.72 -15.90 11.58
C LEU A 57 0.08 -14.88 12.54
N ALA A 58 -0.19 -15.29 13.77
CA ALA A 58 -0.74 -14.46 14.84
C ALA A 58 -0.10 -14.90 16.18
N PRO A 59 1.18 -14.54 16.44
CA PRO A 59 1.93 -15.04 17.59
C PRO A 59 1.33 -14.69 18.96
N THR A 60 0.54 -13.61 19.01
CA THR A 60 -0.17 -13.14 20.21
C THR A 60 -1.49 -13.88 20.46
N VAL A 61 -1.92 -14.74 19.53
CA VAL A 61 -3.18 -15.48 19.61
C VAL A 61 -2.88 -16.92 20.03
N HIS A 62 -3.43 -17.32 21.17
CA HIS A 62 -3.25 -18.65 21.74
C HIS A 62 -4.55 -19.43 21.75
N ILE A 63 -4.46 -20.74 21.49
CA ILE A 63 -5.59 -21.66 21.61
C ILE A 63 -5.35 -22.55 22.80
N ASP A 64 -6.27 -22.50 23.76
CA ASP A 64 -6.41 -23.50 24.80
C ASP A 64 -7.37 -24.60 24.34
N TYR A 65 -6.95 -25.85 24.51
CA TYR A 65 -7.69 -27.03 24.07
C TYR A 65 -8.81 -27.39 25.04
N ASP A 66 -8.61 -27.12 26.33
CA ASP A 66 -9.51 -27.58 27.39
C ASP A 66 -10.75 -26.69 27.48
N THR A 67 -10.64 -25.46 26.98
CA THR A 67 -11.73 -24.49 26.89
C THR A 67 -12.30 -24.34 25.48
N LEU A 68 -11.83 -25.12 24.51
CA LEU A 68 -12.19 -24.95 23.10
C LEU A 68 -13.70 -25.08 22.86
N SER A 69 -14.32 -24.03 22.32
CA SER A 69 -15.75 -23.97 22.02
C SER A 69 -16.03 -23.11 20.79
N GLU A 70 -17.25 -23.21 20.24
CA GLU A 70 -17.67 -22.43 19.07
C GLU A 70 -17.48 -20.90 19.26
N PRO A 71 -17.86 -20.29 20.41
CA PRO A 71 -17.64 -18.86 20.64
C PRO A 71 -16.16 -18.50 20.66
N ILE A 72 -15.32 -19.32 21.29
CA ILE A 72 -13.87 -19.09 21.35
C ILE A 72 -13.25 -19.14 19.95
N VAL A 73 -13.67 -20.07 19.10
CA VAL A 73 -13.18 -20.12 17.71
C VAL A 73 -13.63 -18.92 16.90
N THR A 74 -14.82 -18.36 17.18
CA THR A 74 -15.26 -17.11 16.55
C THR A 74 -14.36 -15.94 16.96
N GLU A 75 -14.02 -15.80 18.24
CA GLU A 75 -13.07 -14.77 18.71
C GLU A 75 -11.67 -14.97 18.11
N LEU A 76 -11.21 -16.22 17.97
CA LEU A 76 -9.94 -16.53 17.31
C LEU A 76 -9.92 -16.08 15.85
N ILE A 77 -11.02 -16.26 15.11
CA ILE A 77 -11.14 -15.78 13.72
C ILE A 77 -10.98 -14.26 13.67
N ILE A 78 -11.67 -13.52 14.56
CA ILE A 78 -11.58 -12.06 14.65
C ILE A 78 -10.15 -11.62 14.98
N ALA A 79 -9.50 -12.30 15.94
CA ALA A 79 -8.11 -12.00 16.32
C ALA A 79 -7.12 -12.25 15.17
N VAL A 80 -7.30 -13.32 14.40
CA VAL A 80 -6.47 -13.62 13.21
C VAL A 80 -6.71 -12.61 12.09
N GLU A 81 -7.95 -12.16 11.89
CA GLU A 81 -8.26 -11.10 10.92
C GLU A 81 -7.59 -9.77 11.30
N ARG A 82 -7.57 -9.42 12.60
CA ARG A 82 -6.84 -8.26 13.12
C ARG A 82 -5.34 -8.40 12.93
N ALA A 83 -4.74 -9.51 13.36
CA ALA A 83 -3.31 -9.78 13.20
C ALA A 83 -2.88 -9.73 11.72
N CYS A 84 -3.74 -10.18 10.80
CA CYS A 84 -3.52 -10.04 9.37
C CYS A 84 -3.44 -8.57 8.94
N LEU A 85 -4.39 -7.74 9.39
CA LEU A 85 -4.42 -6.32 9.03
C LEU A 85 -3.18 -5.60 9.58
N ASP A 86 -2.82 -5.86 10.83
CA ASP A 86 -1.66 -5.29 11.50
C ASP A 86 -0.37 -5.65 10.75
N SER A 87 -0.19 -6.93 10.40
CA SER A 87 0.97 -7.38 9.63
C SER A 87 1.10 -6.67 8.28
N ILE A 88 -0.01 -6.40 7.58
CA ILE A 88 0.02 -5.69 6.30
C ILE A 88 0.34 -4.21 6.51
N ASN A 89 -0.23 -3.57 7.53
CA ASN A 89 0.07 -2.19 7.90
C ASN A 89 1.55 -2.02 8.24
N ASP A 90 2.11 -2.93 9.04
CA ASP A 90 3.53 -2.94 9.40
C ASP A 90 4.42 -3.10 8.16
N GLU A 91 4.03 -3.97 7.23
CA GLU A 91 4.76 -4.11 5.96
C GLU A 91 4.70 -2.82 5.13
N ILE A 92 3.53 -2.18 5.00
CA ILE A 92 3.40 -0.91 4.27
C ILE A 92 4.21 0.22 4.92
N ASN A 93 4.23 0.27 6.25
CA ASN A 93 4.90 1.33 7.01
C ASN A 93 6.43 1.14 7.08
N SER A 94 6.91 -0.11 7.10
CA SER A 94 8.35 -0.40 7.17
C SER A 94 9.07 -0.25 5.82
N LYS A 95 8.35 -0.35 4.69
CA LYS A 95 8.97 -0.28 3.37
C LYS A 95 9.13 1.16 2.89
N THR A 96 10.27 1.46 2.29
CA THR A 96 10.49 2.75 1.62
C THR A 96 9.60 2.94 0.39
N LYS A 97 9.26 1.86 -0.32
CA LYS A 97 8.24 1.89 -1.39
C LYS A 97 6.85 2.14 -0.82
N GLY A 98 5.97 2.71 -1.63
CA GLY A 98 4.59 2.99 -1.23
C GLY A 98 4.44 4.28 -0.43
N ALA A 99 5.38 5.24 -0.54
CA ALA A 99 5.24 6.56 0.06
C ALA A 99 3.94 7.24 -0.38
N ILE A 100 3.61 7.17 -1.68
CA ILE A 100 2.35 7.67 -2.24
C ILE A 100 1.13 6.96 -1.66
N LEU A 101 1.20 5.63 -1.49
CA LEU A 101 0.14 4.88 -0.83
C LEU A 101 -0.08 5.35 0.61
N ARG A 102 1.00 5.59 1.36
CA ARG A 102 0.92 6.13 2.73
C ARG A 102 0.37 7.55 2.77
N LEU A 103 0.79 8.42 1.85
CA LEU A 103 0.26 9.79 1.73
C LEU A 103 -1.25 9.79 1.47
N ALA A 104 -1.75 8.87 0.64
CA ALA A 104 -3.20 8.73 0.42
C ALA A 104 -4.00 8.24 1.65
N MET A 105 -3.33 7.75 2.69
CA MET A 105 -3.93 7.30 3.95
C MET A 105 -3.69 8.29 5.10
N ARG A 106 -2.92 9.36 4.86
CA ARG A 106 -2.51 10.34 5.87
C ARG A 106 -3.68 11.26 6.23
N TYR A 107 -3.84 11.53 7.52
CA TYR A 107 -4.74 12.58 7.99
C TYR A 107 -4.10 13.96 7.76
N ILE A 108 -4.86 14.90 7.20
CA ILE A 108 -4.40 16.26 6.88
C ILE A 108 -5.15 17.25 7.77
N PRO A 109 -4.48 17.87 8.75
CA PRO A 109 -5.11 18.87 9.61
C PRO A 109 -5.62 20.08 8.80
N GLY A 110 -6.78 20.62 9.18
CA GLY A 110 -7.30 21.87 8.62
C GLY A 110 -8.04 21.75 7.28
N VAL A 111 -8.10 20.56 6.66
CA VAL A 111 -8.91 20.33 5.45
C VAL A 111 -10.13 19.48 5.80
N HIS A 112 -11.27 20.14 5.98
CA HIS A 112 -12.54 19.48 6.26
C HIS A 112 -13.06 18.71 5.04
N GLY A 113 -13.74 17.59 5.25
CA GLY A 113 -14.36 16.79 4.18
C GLY A 113 -13.44 15.77 3.50
N LEU A 114 -12.14 15.78 3.79
CA LEU A 114 -11.26 14.67 3.47
C LEU A 114 -11.46 13.55 4.50
N GLN A 115 -11.80 12.37 4.01
CA GLN A 115 -11.80 11.16 4.81
C GLN A 115 -10.55 10.38 4.42
N PRO A 116 -9.55 10.24 5.33
CA PRO A 116 -8.40 9.41 5.03
C PRO A 116 -8.90 8.03 4.66
N GLN A 117 -8.46 7.49 3.51
CA GLN A 117 -8.81 6.14 3.11
C GLN A 117 -8.02 5.15 3.97
N GLN A 118 -8.31 5.08 5.28
CA GLN A 118 -7.66 4.24 6.29
C GLN A 118 -7.86 2.73 6.07
N MET A 119 -8.33 2.33 4.90
CA MET A 119 -8.62 0.94 4.61
C MET A 119 -7.49 0.34 3.76
N THR A 120 -6.49 -0.19 4.45
CA THR A 120 -5.40 -0.98 3.83
C THR A 120 -5.91 -2.10 2.93
N LEU A 121 -7.07 -2.68 3.29
CA LEU A 121 -7.73 -3.75 2.54
C LEU A 121 -8.95 -3.28 1.72
N ALA A 122 -8.96 -2.04 1.22
CA ALA A 122 -10.01 -1.56 0.32
C ALA A 122 -9.63 -1.64 -1.17
N ARG A 123 -10.66 -1.82 -2.02
CA ARG A 123 -10.54 -1.49 -3.45
C ARG A 123 -10.41 0.01 -3.58
N ARG A 124 -9.31 0.47 -4.17
CA ARG A 124 -9.04 1.89 -4.38
C ARG A 124 -9.85 2.43 -5.56
N ALA A 125 -10.34 3.66 -5.43
CA ALA A 125 -11.23 4.28 -6.43
C ALA A 125 -10.52 4.52 -7.78
N TYR A 126 -9.21 4.84 -7.77
CA TYR A 126 -8.41 4.96 -8.99
C TYR A 126 -8.38 3.71 -9.88
N LEU A 127 -8.65 2.51 -9.33
CA LEU A 127 -8.74 1.28 -10.12
C LEU A 127 -9.99 1.24 -11.03
N SER A 128 -10.92 2.17 -10.83
CA SER A 128 -12.14 2.31 -11.64
C SER A 128 -12.01 3.41 -12.72
N VAL A 129 -10.86 4.08 -12.84
CA VAL A 129 -10.60 5.04 -13.94
C VAL A 129 -10.78 4.33 -15.28
N LEU A 130 -11.61 4.88 -16.16
CA LEU A 130 -12.03 4.22 -17.41
C LEU A 130 -10.86 4.02 -18.39
N ILE A 131 -10.08 5.08 -18.62
CA ILE A 131 -8.98 5.09 -19.60
C ILE A 131 -7.82 4.22 -19.08
N PRO A 132 -7.47 3.12 -19.77
CA PRO A 132 -6.47 2.17 -19.26
C PRO A 132 -5.07 2.79 -19.05
N ALA A 133 -4.64 3.69 -19.94
CA ALA A 133 -3.34 4.36 -19.82
C ALA A 133 -3.25 5.23 -18.56
N HIS A 134 -4.31 6.00 -18.27
CA HIS A 134 -4.40 6.86 -17.09
C HIS A 134 -4.46 6.03 -15.80
N ARG A 135 -5.31 4.98 -15.80
CA ARG A 135 -5.39 4.02 -14.68
C ARG A 135 -4.03 3.38 -14.40
N LYS A 136 -3.30 2.97 -15.46
CA LYS A 136 -1.96 2.39 -15.34
C LYS A 136 -0.98 3.40 -14.75
N ALA A 137 -0.97 4.64 -15.24
CA ALA A 137 -0.08 5.69 -14.75
C ALA A 137 -0.28 5.95 -13.25
N LEU A 138 -1.54 6.12 -12.82
CA LEU A 138 -1.86 6.34 -11.40
C LEU A 138 -1.54 5.11 -10.55
N THR A 139 -1.83 3.90 -11.03
CA THR A 139 -1.44 2.66 -10.34
C THR A 139 0.08 2.55 -10.19
N CYS A 140 0.84 2.88 -11.24
CA CYS A 140 2.30 2.93 -11.19
C CYS A 140 2.82 3.95 -10.18
N LEU A 141 2.15 5.11 -10.04
CA LEU A 141 2.47 6.11 -9.01
C LEU A 141 2.29 5.52 -7.61
N PHE A 142 1.12 4.94 -7.31
CA PHE A 142 0.82 4.34 -6.01
C PHE A 142 1.78 3.20 -5.61
N LEU A 143 2.20 2.41 -6.60
CA LEU A 143 3.03 1.22 -6.38
C LEU A 143 4.53 1.46 -6.58
N SER A 144 4.98 2.72 -6.63
CA SER A 144 6.40 3.08 -6.82
C SER A 144 7.02 2.31 -8.00
N SER A 145 6.32 2.33 -9.14
CA SER A 145 6.63 1.61 -10.38
C SER A 145 6.53 2.55 -11.60
N HIS A 146 6.98 3.79 -11.42
CA HIS A 146 6.95 4.87 -12.41
C HIS A 146 8.36 5.21 -12.92
N VAL A 147 8.43 6.09 -13.92
CA VAL A 147 9.68 6.42 -14.67
C VAL A 147 10.59 7.44 -13.98
N LEU A 148 10.17 7.99 -12.84
CA LEU A 148 10.91 9.05 -12.15
C LEU A 148 12.23 8.53 -11.56
N ALA A 149 13.24 9.39 -11.49
CA ALA A 149 14.58 9.03 -11.08
C ALA A 149 14.63 8.44 -9.66
N VAL A 150 13.76 8.89 -8.75
CA VAL A 150 13.66 8.32 -7.40
C VAL A 150 13.47 6.80 -7.40
N GLU A 151 12.75 6.25 -8.39
CA GLU A 151 12.52 4.82 -8.55
C GLU A 151 13.48 4.16 -9.54
N VAL A 152 13.78 4.78 -10.68
CA VAL A 152 14.66 4.19 -11.70
C VAL A 152 16.11 4.10 -11.20
N LEU A 153 16.61 5.12 -10.50
CA LEU A 153 18.01 5.14 -10.04
C LEU A 153 18.22 4.42 -8.70
N ARG A 154 17.15 3.86 -8.13
CA ARG A 154 17.18 3.11 -6.87
C ARG A 154 17.94 1.79 -6.99
N TRP A 155 17.93 1.18 -8.16
CA TRP A 155 18.52 -0.12 -8.41
C TRP A 155 19.91 0.04 -9.02
N SER A 156 20.77 -0.93 -8.73
CA SER A 156 22.01 -1.11 -9.47
C SER A 156 21.70 -1.73 -10.83
N GLU A 157 22.33 -1.23 -11.87
CA GLU A 157 22.30 -1.79 -13.22
C GLU A 157 23.71 -2.18 -13.65
N ARG A 158 23.81 -2.93 -14.76
CA ARG A 158 25.10 -3.24 -15.37
C ARG A 158 25.80 -1.91 -15.69
N TYR A 159 26.94 -1.66 -15.06
CA TYR A 159 27.76 -0.43 -15.18
C TYR A 159 27.22 0.82 -14.47
N ARG A 160 26.18 0.72 -13.64
CA ARG A 160 25.67 1.85 -12.85
C ARG A 160 25.38 1.41 -11.41
N PRO A 161 26.16 1.86 -10.41
CA PRO A 161 25.85 1.58 -9.02
C PRO A 161 24.52 2.22 -8.62
N ARG A 162 23.95 1.73 -7.51
CA ARG A 162 22.79 2.36 -6.88
C ARG A 162 23.13 3.81 -6.53
N ILE A 163 22.26 4.74 -6.92
CA ILE A 163 22.46 6.16 -6.67
C ILE A 163 21.75 6.55 -5.35
N PRO A 164 22.44 7.23 -4.41
CA PRO A 164 21.83 7.75 -3.20
C PRO A 164 20.62 8.64 -3.51
N ARG A 165 19.62 8.65 -2.63
CA ARG A 165 18.33 9.30 -2.91
C ARG A 165 18.49 10.78 -3.27
N ASP A 166 19.29 11.51 -2.51
CA ASP A 166 19.46 12.97 -2.68
C ASP A 166 20.17 13.34 -3.99
N TRP A 167 20.82 12.38 -4.64
CA TRP A 167 21.49 12.53 -5.93
C TRP A 167 20.62 12.14 -7.12
N ARG A 168 19.38 11.70 -6.90
CA ARG A 168 18.44 11.33 -7.98
C ARG A 168 17.75 12.58 -8.53
N LEU A 169 18.55 13.50 -9.07
CA LEU A 169 18.10 14.81 -9.49
C LEU A 169 17.17 14.76 -10.71
N CYS A 170 16.27 15.73 -10.79
CA CYS A 170 15.36 15.95 -11.91
C CYS A 170 16.13 16.06 -13.22
N ARG A 171 15.70 15.29 -14.22
CA ARG A 171 16.33 15.26 -15.55
C ARG A 171 16.27 16.59 -16.29
N TYR A 172 15.32 17.45 -15.93
CA TYR A 172 15.16 18.79 -16.50
C TYR A 172 15.90 19.85 -15.68
N CYS A 173 15.50 20.07 -14.42
CA CYS A 173 16.06 21.18 -13.65
C CYS A 173 17.45 20.88 -13.05
N LYS A 174 17.79 19.60 -12.84
CA LYS A 174 19.06 19.13 -12.23
C LYS A 174 19.39 19.75 -10.87
N ILE A 175 18.41 20.33 -10.18
CA ILE A 175 18.56 21.01 -8.90
C ILE A 175 17.82 20.22 -7.81
N ALA A 176 16.51 20.04 -7.98
CA ALA A 176 15.70 19.26 -7.07
C ALA A 176 15.75 17.77 -7.42
N MET A 177 15.47 16.91 -6.45
CA MET A 177 15.29 15.48 -6.66
C MET A 177 14.07 15.21 -7.55
N GLU A 178 14.19 14.23 -8.45
CA GLU A 178 13.09 13.76 -9.30
C GLU A 178 12.20 12.77 -8.55
N ASP A 179 11.40 13.30 -7.65
CA ASP A 179 10.35 12.56 -6.95
C ASP A 179 8.96 12.99 -7.44
N GLU A 180 7.95 12.31 -6.91
CA GLU A 180 6.55 12.53 -7.25
C GLU A 180 6.13 13.96 -6.92
N MET A 181 6.58 14.52 -5.79
CA MET A 181 6.25 15.88 -5.35
C MET A 181 6.80 16.91 -6.34
N HIS A 182 8.09 16.83 -6.65
CA HIS A 182 8.73 17.76 -7.56
C HIS A 182 8.09 17.69 -8.96
N CYS A 183 7.89 16.48 -9.49
CA CYS A 183 7.38 16.31 -10.85
C CYS A 183 5.91 16.72 -10.98
N LEU A 184 5.08 16.38 -9.98
CA LEU A 184 3.65 16.66 -9.99
C LEU A 184 3.27 18.05 -9.50
N LEU A 185 4.14 18.78 -8.78
CA LEU A 185 3.73 20.07 -8.17
C LEU A 185 4.71 21.23 -8.41
N ARG A 186 5.99 20.99 -8.70
CA ARG A 186 7.02 22.06 -8.63
C ARG A 186 7.87 22.26 -9.88
N CYS A 187 8.09 21.23 -10.68
CA CYS A 187 9.04 21.33 -11.80
C CYS A 187 8.50 22.30 -12.86
N THR A 188 9.20 23.41 -13.08
CA THR A 188 8.84 24.43 -14.08
C THR A 188 9.72 24.42 -15.33
N ILE A 189 10.75 23.57 -15.36
CA ILE A 189 11.74 23.53 -16.44
C ILE A 189 11.35 22.57 -17.56
N ALA A 190 10.57 21.53 -17.25
CA ALA A 190 10.15 20.56 -18.26
C ALA A 190 9.17 21.20 -19.27
N PRO A 191 9.36 20.99 -20.59
CA PRO A 191 8.50 21.61 -21.60
C PRO A 191 7.02 21.26 -21.41
N GLY A 192 6.16 22.28 -21.46
CA GLY A 192 4.69 22.12 -21.30
C GLY A 192 4.21 21.79 -19.88
N LEU A 193 5.12 21.55 -18.93
CA LEU A 193 4.73 21.11 -17.58
C LEU A 193 4.08 22.23 -16.77
N VAL A 194 4.54 23.47 -16.92
CA VAL A 194 3.93 24.65 -16.24
C VAL A 194 2.49 24.86 -16.68
N GLU A 195 2.21 24.75 -17.98
CA GLU A 195 0.86 24.85 -18.52
C GLU A 195 -0.02 23.70 -17.99
N LEU A 196 0.52 22.48 -17.99
CA LEU A 196 -0.18 21.31 -17.46
C LEU A 196 -0.49 21.45 -15.95
N HIS A 197 0.44 21.99 -15.15
CA HIS A 197 0.22 22.32 -13.74
C HIS A 197 -0.91 23.34 -13.58
N GLY A 198 -0.88 24.41 -14.39
CA GLY A 198 -1.90 25.47 -14.35
C GLY A 198 -3.29 24.97 -14.70
N LEU A 199 -3.42 24.18 -15.76
CA LEU A 199 -4.69 23.57 -16.17
C LEU A 199 -5.23 22.63 -15.10
N PHE A 200 -4.38 21.77 -14.54
CA PHE A 200 -4.80 20.85 -13.49
C PHE A 200 -5.20 21.58 -12.21
N LEU A 201 -4.48 22.64 -11.83
CA LEU A 201 -4.85 23.47 -10.68
C LEU A 201 -6.20 24.17 -10.88
N ALA A 202 -6.49 24.64 -12.09
CA ALA A 202 -7.79 25.20 -12.43
C ALA A 202 -8.92 24.16 -12.30
N ASP A 203 -8.70 22.92 -12.80
CA ASP A 203 -9.64 21.81 -12.63
C ASP A 203 -9.89 21.48 -11.16
N ILE A 204 -8.84 21.50 -10.32
CA ILE A 204 -8.95 21.26 -8.87
C ILE A 204 -9.81 22.35 -8.22
N HIS A 205 -9.53 23.62 -8.48
CA HIS A 205 -10.30 24.73 -7.89
C HIS A 205 -11.77 24.71 -8.33
N ALA A 206 -12.05 24.33 -9.58
CA ALA A 206 -13.41 24.20 -10.08
C ALA A 206 -14.16 23.03 -9.42
N ALA A 207 -13.51 21.89 -9.23
CA ALA A 207 -14.12 20.68 -8.68
C ALA A 207 -14.19 20.68 -7.14
N CYS A 208 -13.25 21.34 -6.46
CA CYS A 208 -13.09 21.33 -5.01
C CYS A 208 -12.78 22.74 -4.47
N PRO A 209 -13.75 23.67 -4.47
CA PRO A 209 -13.54 25.05 -4.02
C PRO A 209 -13.03 25.15 -2.57
N MET A 210 -13.40 24.19 -1.73
CA MET A 210 -12.93 24.04 -0.35
C MET A 210 -11.41 23.92 -0.19
N LEU A 211 -10.69 23.50 -1.25
CA LEU A 211 -9.24 23.47 -1.23
C LEU A 211 -8.62 24.83 -1.56
N GLY A 212 -9.35 25.79 -2.14
CA GLY A 212 -8.79 27.04 -2.67
C GLY A 212 -8.00 27.83 -1.62
N ASP A 213 -8.64 28.18 -0.51
CA ASP A 213 -7.99 28.98 0.55
C ASP A 213 -6.92 28.19 1.31
N ALA A 214 -7.11 26.88 1.45
CA ALA A 214 -6.16 26.01 2.16
C ALA A 214 -4.92 25.68 1.32
N TRP A 215 -5.04 25.60 -0.01
CA TRP A 215 -4.01 25.06 -0.92
C TRP A 215 -2.66 25.74 -0.76
N ASN A 216 -2.67 27.07 -0.64
CA ASN A 216 -1.46 27.86 -0.52
C ASN A 216 -0.78 27.70 0.85
N CYS A 217 -1.53 27.31 1.88
CA CYS A 217 -1.03 27.07 3.23
C CYS A 217 -0.49 25.64 3.43
N LEU A 218 -0.84 24.72 2.55
CA LEU A 218 -0.35 23.34 2.60
C LEU A 218 1.07 23.22 2.06
N ASP A 219 1.87 22.37 2.69
CA ASP A 219 3.12 21.91 2.10
C ASP A 219 2.85 20.96 0.91
N ASP A 220 3.91 20.58 0.20
CA ASP A 220 3.76 19.70 -0.96
C ASP A 220 3.16 18.35 -0.59
N GLU A 221 3.60 17.73 0.52
CA GLU A 221 3.14 16.41 0.94
C GLU A 221 1.65 16.41 1.20
N ASP A 222 1.18 17.42 1.92
CA ASP A 222 -0.23 17.61 2.23
C ASP A 222 -1.03 17.97 0.97
N ARG A 223 -0.49 18.78 0.05
CA ARG A 223 -1.13 19.03 -1.26
C ARG A 223 -1.35 17.73 -2.03
N LEU A 224 -0.31 16.90 -2.17
CA LEU A 224 -0.46 15.64 -2.90
C LEU A 224 -1.38 14.67 -2.14
N ALA A 225 -1.28 14.60 -0.82
CA ALA A 225 -2.15 13.77 -0.01
C ALA A 225 -3.63 14.16 -0.17
N CYS A 226 -3.95 15.46 -0.23
CA CYS A 226 -5.30 15.96 -0.55
C CYS A 226 -5.79 15.43 -1.89
N LEU A 227 -4.96 15.56 -2.94
CA LEU A 227 -5.32 15.10 -4.29
C LEU A 227 -5.59 13.61 -4.36
N LEU A 228 -4.78 12.81 -3.66
CA LEU A 228 -4.91 11.34 -3.64
C LEU A 228 -6.15 10.84 -2.87
N GLN A 229 -6.75 11.69 -2.03
CA GLN A 229 -7.90 11.35 -1.19
C GLN A 229 -9.25 11.75 -1.77
N LEU A 230 -9.28 12.52 -2.87
CA LEU A 230 -10.50 13.06 -3.48
C LEU A 230 -10.99 12.18 -4.65
N PRO A 231 -12.01 11.32 -4.47
CA PRO A 231 -12.45 10.40 -5.51
C PRO A 231 -13.04 11.13 -6.73
N THR A 232 -13.58 12.33 -6.52
CA THR A 232 -14.09 13.21 -7.58
C THR A 232 -13.02 13.61 -8.59
N LEU A 233 -11.75 13.62 -8.16
CA LEU A 233 -10.61 13.98 -8.99
C LEU A 233 -9.92 12.77 -9.62
N ASP A 234 -10.26 11.52 -9.27
CA ASP A 234 -9.50 10.33 -9.70
C ASP A 234 -9.22 10.27 -11.20
N SER A 235 -10.23 10.56 -12.03
CA SER A 235 -10.06 10.53 -13.48
C SER A 235 -9.18 11.67 -14.00
N ARG A 236 -9.30 12.86 -13.42
CA ARG A 236 -8.50 14.04 -13.78
C ARG A 236 -7.06 13.91 -13.28
N LEU A 237 -6.89 13.48 -12.03
CA LEU A 237 -5.59 13.18 -11.44
C LEU A 237 -4.88 12.07 -12.23
N ALA A 238 -5.59 11.00 -12.62
CA ALA A 238 -4.99 9.93 -13.42
C ALA A 238 -4.54 10.40 -14.80
N GLN A 239 -5.32 11.26 -15.46
CA GLN A 239 -4.94 11.90 -16.71
C GLN A 239 -3.72 12.80 -16.53
N TYR A 240 -3.73 13.66 -15.52
CA TYR A 240 -2.64 14.55 -15.18
C TYR A 240 -1.33 13.79 -14.92
N VAL A 241 -1.37 12.80 -14.03
CA VAL A 241 -0.23 11.91 -13.73
C VAL A 241 0.27 11.22 -14.98
N HIS A 242 -0.62 10.74 -15.85
CA HIS A 242 -0.21 10.15 -17.12
C HIS A 242 0.59 11.14 -17.97
N HIS A 243 0.07 12.35 -18.20
CA HIS A 243 0.74 13.36 -19.02
C HIS A 243 2.07 13.81 -18.42
N VAL A 244 2.14 14.02 -17.10
CA VAL A 244 3.42 14.32 -16.42
C VAL A 244 4.41 13.18 -16.65
N LEU A 245 4.02 11.93 -16.44
CA LEU A 245 4.91 10.79 -16.64
C LEU A 245 5.32 10.60 -18.10
N GLU A 246 4.48 10.95 -19.08
CA GLU A 246 4.88 10.95 -20.51
C GLU A 246 5.93 12.03 -20.80
N ILE A 247 5.77 13.24 -20.26
CA ILE A 247 6.79 14.31 -20.38
C ILE A 247 8.12 13.77 -19.87
N PHE A 248 8.16 13.26 -18.64
CA PHE A 248 9.40 12.73 -18.08
C PHE A 248 9.94 11.52 -18.86
N ARG A 249 9.08 10.63 -19.38
CA ARG A 249 9.51 9.49 -20.19
C ARG A 249 10.19 9.93 -21.50
N ALA A 250 9.82 11.08 -22.06
CA ALA A 250 10.37 11.57 -23.31
C ALA A 250 11.84 12.02 -23.23
N ALA A 251 12.39 12.22 -22.02
CA ALA A 251 13.80 12.56 -21.81
C ALA A 251 14.52 11.44 -21.04
N PRO A 252 15.82 11.21 -21.30
CA PRO A 252 16.61 10.26 -20.49
C PRO A 252 16.73 10.74 -19.04
N VAL A 253 16.72 9.80 -18.10
CA VAL A 253 16.96 10.09 -16.67
C VAL A 253 18.35 10.69 -16.52
N TYR A 254 18.48 11.76 -15.74
CA TYR A 254 19.78 12.33 -15.42
C TYR A 254 20.54 11.43 -14.42
N VAL A 255 21.72 10.96 -14.85
CA VAL A 255 22.63 10.19 -14.01
C VAL A 255 23.80 11.10 -13.61
N PRO A 256 23.92 11.50 -12.33
CA PRO A 256 25.02 12.35 -11.89
C PRO A 256 26.37 11.62 -12.03
N PRO A 257 27.44 12.32 -12.44
CA PRO A 257 28.79 11.76 -12.46
C PRO A 257 29.18 11.15 -11.12
N LEU A 258 29.83 9.97 -11.15
CA LEU A 258 30.26 9.26 -9.94
C LEU A 258 31.14 10.11 -9.03
N SER A 259 31.99 10.96 -9.61
CA SER A 259 32.89 11.85 -8.88
C SER A 259 32.21 12.82 -7.92
N LEU A 260 30.91 13.08 -8.09
CA LEU A 260 30.17 14.02 -7.25
C LEU A 260 29.66 13.41 -5.94
N TRP A 261 29.50 12.09 -5.88
CA TRP A 261 28.75 11.44 -4.80
C TRP A 261 29.28 10.08 -4.37
N TYR A 262 30.12 9.45 -5.18
CA TYR A 262 30.71 8.16 -4.89
C TYR A 262 32.13 8.34 -4.35
N THR A 263 32.30 8.10 -3.05
CA THR A 263 33.63 7.91 -2.44
C THR A 263 33.98 6.43 -2.47
N PRO A 264 35.01 6.00 -3.23
CA PRO A 264 35.46 4.62 -3.17
C PRO A 264 35.92 4.30 -1.74
N LEU A 265 35.44 3.17 -1.21
CA LEU A 265 35.91 2.57 0.05
C LEU A 265 37.27 1.91 -0.15
#